data_AF-A0A8S4GTH2-F1
#
_entry.id   AF-A0A8S4GTH2-F1
#
_cell.length_a   1.000
_cell.length_b   1.000
_cell.length_c   1.000
_cell.angle_alpha   90.00
_cell.angle_beta   90.00
_cell.angle_gamma   90.00
#
_symmetry.space_group_name_H-M   'P 1'
#
loop_
_entity.id
_entity.type
_entity.pdbx_description
1 polymer ?
#
loop_
_entity_poly.entity_id
_entity_poly.type
_entity_poly.pdbx_seq_one_letter_code
_entity_poly.pdbx_strand_id
1 'polypeptide(L)'
;MVVFGNPATLEWVADLCHVLKIDRDLAQQRKAIKDKHACIFVPYPADEKVTKRFDYPYGNSFHFMLDPRAKSLFPDFYGWVLRSDWDVFYTPSLGSLCPETFRTGVGAYTDFSPSHPGDPNTADHLKELSKLYGLRHRGEHNVGSTWFGRTPEILALARLTYNVMPLLLKFHFEQKDPAHGEGPAHVLDGVGWQRWYAGVTLLYAGELASNHLLDEFEKSDQMDAASHGSVPVSDVFSIHCWWVEEPFAKFQFFAHHYDFMSLDGLDTSIAKDYCMDIALRSYRGIEE
;
A
#
# COMPACT_ATOMS: atom_id res chain seq x y z
N MET A 1 2.91 -13.17 -9.08
CA MET A 1 2.30 -12.02 -8.38
C MET A 1 0.77 -12.10 -8.51
N VAL A 2 -0.02 -11.69 -7.51
CA VAL A 2 -1.48 -11.58 -7.65
C VAL A 2 -1.89 -10.13 -7.43
N VAL A 3 -2.61 -9.58 -8.41
CA VAL A 3 -3.10 -8.20 -8.41
C VAL A 3 -4.62 -8.23 -8.37
N PHE A 4 -5.21 -7.62 -7.35
CA PHE A 4 -6.63 -7.31 -7.32
C PHE A 4 -6.78 -5.85 -7.76
N GLY A 5 -7.43 -5.62 -8.90
CA GLY A 5 -7.48 -4.29 -9.52
C GLY A 5 -8.86 -3.91 -10.03
N ASN A 6 -9.05 -2.62 -10.31
CA ASN A 6 -10.30 -2.09 -10.85
C ASN A 6 -10.59 -2.78 -12.20
N PRO A 7 -11.81 -3.31 -12.43
CA PRO A 7 -12.18 -3.90 -13.73
C PRO A 7 -11.94 -2.99 -14.94
N ALA A 8 -11.94 -1.67 -14.76
CA ALA A 8 -11.63 -0.72 -15.82
C ALA A 8 -10.19 -0.82 -16.35
N THR A 9 -9.24 -1.38 -15.58
CA THR A 9 -7.85 -1.55 -16.03
C THR A 9 -7.63 -2.86 -16.77
N LEU A 10 -8.67 -3.67 -16.97
CA LEU A 10 -8.55 -5.01 -17.56
C LEU A 10 -7.91 -4.97 -18.95
N GLU A 11 -8.32 -4.02 -19.80
CA GLU A 11 -7.79 -3.90 -21.17
C GLU A 11 -6.28 -3.62 -21.18
N TRP A 12 -5.74 -2.99 -20.14
CA TRP A 12 -4.31 -2.63 -20.08
C TRP A 12 -3.44 -3.77 -19.56
N VAL A 13 -4.02 -4.72 -18.84
CA VAL A 13 -3.28 -5.82 -18.18
C VAL A 13 -3.57 -7.19 -18.76
N ALA A 14 -4.57 -7.31 -19.64
CA ALA A 14 -5.01 -8.59 -20.20
C ALA A 14 -3.90 -9.33 -20.97
N ASP A 15 -3.03 -8.59 -21.65
CA ASP A 15 -1.90 -9.17 -22.40
C ASP A 15 -0.69 -9.48 -21.52
N LEU A 16 -0.64 -8.93 -20.29
CA LEU A 16 0.49 -9.06 -19.36
C LEU A 16 0.26 -10.14 -18.28
N CYS A 17 -1.00 -10.44 -17.97
CA CYS A 17 -1.36 -11.25 -16.82
C CYS A 17 -2.46 -12.26 -17.13
N HIS A 18 -2.42 -13.41 -16.46
CA HIS A 18 -3.56 -14.32 -16.46
C HIS A 18 -4.73 -13.71 -15.69
N VAL A 19 -5.82 -13.46 -16.41
CA VAL A 19 -7.05 -12.89 -15.82
C VAL A 19 -7.88 -14.00 -15.20
N LEU A 20 -8.12 -13.90 -13.88
CA LEU A 20 -8.99 -14.81 -13.14
C LEU A 20 -10.26 -14.12 -12.67
N LYS A 21 -11.37 -14.85 -12.60
CA LYS A 21 -12.65 -14.31 -12.15
C LYS A 21 -12.76 -14.38 -10.63
N ILE A 22 -13.26 -13.30 -10.01
CA ILE A 22 -13.55 -13.27 -8.58
C ILE A 22 -14.83 -14.05 -8.24
N ASP A 23 -14.68 -15.36 -8.02
CA ASP A 23 -15.74 -16.27 -7.62
C ASP A 23 -15.24 -17.33 -6.63
N ARG A 24 -16.09 -18.30 -6.27
CA ARG A 24 -15.75 -19.34 -5.28
C ARG A 24 -14.68 -20.32 -5.76
N ASP A 25 -14.46 -20.39 -7.07
CA ASP A 25 -13.50 -21.29 -7.69
C ASP A 25 -12.14 -20.61 -7.94
N LEU A 26 -11.93 -19.38 -7.44
CA LEU A 26 -10.68 -18.61 -7.66
C LEU A 26 -9.42 -19.42 -7.33
N ALA A 27 -9.42 -20.16 -6.21
CA ALA A 27 -8.34 -21.07 -5.84
C ALA A 27 -8.11 -22.17 -6.89
N GLN A 28 -9.17 -22.76 -7.43
CA GLN A 28 -9.07 -23.78 -8.47
C GLN A 28 -8.60 -23.19 -9.81
N GLN A 29 -9.06 -21.98 -10.15
CA GLN A 29 -8.56 -21.22 -11.31
C GLN A 29 -7.06 -20.93 -11.16
N ARG A 30 -6.61 -20.49 -9.99
CA ARG A 30 -5.18 -20.29 -9.69
C ARG A 30 -4.39 -21.59 -9.84
N LYS A 31 -4.94 -22.72 -9.37
CA LYS A 31 -4.30 -24.04 -9.45
C LYS A 31 -4.08 -24.50 -10.88
N ALA A 32 -4.95 -24.10 -11.80
CA ALA A 32 -4.85 -24.45 -13.22
C ALA A 32 -3.64 -23.77 -13.90
N ILE A 33 -3.20 -22.62 -13.39
CA ILE A 33 -2.00 -21.92 -13.85
C ILE A 33 -0.77 -22.62 -13.25
N LYS A 34 -0.12 -23.46 -14.05
CA LYS A 34 1.06 -24.24 -13.64
C LYS A 34 2.27 -23.37 -13.33
N ASP A 35 2.40 -22.23 -14.01
CA ASP A 35 3.47 -21.29 -13.75
C ASP A 35 3.28 -20.63 -12.37
N LYS A 36 4.30 -20.76 -11.53
CA LYS A 36 4.34 -20.18 -10.19
C LYS A 36 4.72 -18.70 -10.23
N HIS A 37 5.38 -18.24 -11.29
CA HIS A 37 5.87 -16.88 -11.46
C HIS A 37 4.91 -15.98 -12.23
N ALA A 38 3.92 -16.57 -12.91
CA ALA A 38 2.85 -15.89 -13.61
C ALA A 38 2.31 -14.63 -12.87
N CYS A 39 2.13 -13.55 -13.63
CA CYS A 39 1.26 -12.47 -13.22
C CYS A 39 -0.19 -12.94 -13.26
N ILE A 40 -0.93 -12.67 -12.18
CA ILE A 40 -2.35 -12.97 -12.08
C ILE A 40 -3.08 -11.68 -11.79
N PHE A 41 -4.07 -11.37 -12.61
CA PHE A 41 -4.96 -10.24 -12.42
C PHE A 41 -6.36 -10.71 -12.06
N VAL A 42 -6.93 -10.17 -10.99
CA VAL A 42 -8.28 -10.46 -10.54
C VAL A 42 -9.07 -9.15 -10.58
N PRO A 43 -9.95 -8.94 -11.58
CA PRO A 43 -10.84 -7.79 -11.61
C PRO A 43 -11.72 -7.79 -10.35
N TYR A 44 -11.64 -6.72 -9.57
CA TYR A 44 -12.27 -6.64 -8.25
C TYR A 44 -13.09 -5.34 -8.10
N PRO A 45 -14.41 -5.43 -7.87
CA PRO A 45 -15.27 -4.25 -7.82
C PRO A 45 -15.00 -3.41 -6.56
N ALA A 46 -15.28 -2.11 -6.66
CA ALA A 46 -15.18 -1.21 -5.53
C ALA A 46 -16.17 -1.58 -4.41
N ASP A 47 -15.68 -1.58 -3.18
CA ASP A 47 -16.46 -1.94 -2.00
C ASP A 47 -17.47 -0.85 -1.61
N GLU A 48 -18.64 -1.28 -1.13
CA GLU A 48 -19.75 -0.37 -0.77
C GLU A 48 -19.51 0.35 0.57
N LYS A 49 -18.79 -0.28 1.51
CA LYS A 49 -18.74 0.17 2.91
C LYS A 49 -17.73 1.29 3.12
N VAL A 50 -16.60 1.23 2.44
CA VAL A 50 -15.48 2.17 2.57
C VAL A 50 -15.34 2.96 1.28
N THR A 51 -14.99 2.30 0.16
CA THR A 51 -14.67 3.01 -1.07
C THR A 51 -15.84 3.83 -1.62
N LYS A 52 -17.01 3.24 -1.87
CA LYS A 52 -18.13 4.01 -2.44
C LYS A 52 -18.79 4.95 -1.44
N ARG A 53 -18.88 4.56 -0.16
CA ARG A 53 -19.56 5.36 0.86
C ARG A 53 -18.83 6.66 1.19
N PHE A 54 -17.50 6.61 1.28
CA PHE A 54 -16.67 7.73 1.71
C PHE A 54 -15.80 8.30 0.58
N ASP A 55 -16.00 7.84 -0.66
CA ASP A 55 -15.13 8.15 -1.80
C ASP A 55 -13.63 7.93 -1.49
N TYR A 56 -13.35 6.85 -0.76
CA TYR A 56 -12.01 6.52 -0.26
C TYR A 56 -11.43 5.30 -1.03
N PRO A 57 -10.71 5.51 -2.13
CA PRO A 57 -10.32 4.42 -3.04
C PRO A 57 -9.43 3.35 -2.39
N TYR A 58 -8.65 3.72 -1.37
CA TYR A 58 -7.73 2.82 -0.69
C TYR A 58 -8.43 1.75 0.19
N GLY A 59 -9.75 1.84 0.38
CA GLY A 59 -10.55 0.79 1.05
C GLY A 59 -10.46 -0.58 0.36
N ASN A 60 -10.43 -0.57 -0.98
CA ASN A 60 -10.31 -1.79 -1.78
C ASN A 60 -9.01 -2.55 -1.56
N SER A 61 -7.93 -1.86 -1.18
CA SER A 61 -6.60 -2.46 -0.92
C SER A 61 -6.63 -3.49 0.21
N PHE A 62 -7.68 -3.49 1.04
CA PHE A 62 -7.91 -4.51 2.06
C PHE A 62 -9.16 -5.36 1.81
N HIS A 63 -10.20 -4.79 1.21
CA HIS A 63 -11.51 -5.46 1.09
C HIS A 63 -11.42 -6.85 0.46
N PHE A 64 -10.58 -7.05 -0.57
CA PHE A 64 -10.44 -8.35 -1.23
C PHE A 64 -9.93 -9.45 -0.30
N MET A 65 -9.09 -9.13 0.69
CA MET A 65 -8.61 -10.10 1.68
C MET A 65 -9.72 -10.58 2.63
N LEU A 66 -10.82 -9.83 2.74
CA LEU A 66 -11.98 -10.20 3.53
C LEU A 66 -13.05 -10.93 2.72
N ASP A 67 -13.00 -10.87 1.39
CA ASP A 67 -14.01 -11.45 0.51
C ASP A 67 -13.98 -12.98 0.60
N PRO A 68 -15.11 -13.63 0.95
CA PRO A 68 -15.21 -15.09 0.98
C PRO A 68 -14.83 -15.78 -0.35
N ARG A 69 -14.98 -15.09 -1.48
CA ARG A 69 -14.59 -15.57 -2.82
C ARG A 69 -13.08 -15.60 -3.01
N ALA A 70 -12.36 -14.64 -2.43
CA ALA A 70 -10.90 -14.60 -2.47
C ALA A 70 -10.25 -15.39 -1.33
N LYS A 71 -11.01 -15.70 -0.27
CA LYS A 71 -10.48 -16.32 0.95
C LYS A 71 -9.67 -17.58 0.71
N SER A 72 -10.09 -18.46 -0.22
CA SER A 72 -9.39 -19.71 -0.52
C SER A 72 -8.02 -19.49 -1.19
N LEU A 73 -7.78 -18.33 -1.81
CA LEU A 73 -6.48 -18.04 -2.42
C LEU A 73 -5.35 -18.00 -1.39
N PHE A 74 -5.60 -17.49 -0.18
CA PHE A 74 -4.53 -17.26 0.79
C PHE A 74 -4.09 -18.54 1.53
N PRO A 75 -4.91 -19.16 2.41
CA PRO A 75 -4.43 -20.27 3.23
C PRO A 75 -4.11 -21.52 2.40
N ASP A 76 -4.71 -21.67 1.21
CA ASP A 76 -4.53 -22.87 0.38
C ASP A 76 -3.30 -22.79 -0.55
N PHE A 77 -2.77 -21.59 -0.81
CA PHE A 77 -1.63 -21.39 -1.73
C PHE A 77 -0.45 -20.62 -1.15
N TYR A 78 -0.70 -19.73 -0.19
CA TYR A 78 0.29 -18.79 0.32
C TYR A 78 0.38 -18.94 1.84
N GLY A 79 1.45 -19.57 2.35
CA GLY A 79 1.70 -19.60 3.80
C GLY A 79 2.17 -18.25 4.35
N TRP A 80 2.86 -17.49 3.49
CA TRP A 80 3.35 -16.14 3.74
C TRP A 80 2.90 -15.22 2.61
N VAL A 81 2.57 -13.98 2.96
CA VAL A 81 2.03 -12.98 2.03
C VAL A 81 2.78 -11.68 2.21
N LEU A 82 3.36 -11.19 1.12
CA LEU A 82 3.78 -9.80 0.96
C LEU A 82 2.62 -9.02 0.37
N ARG A 83 1.99 -8.17 1.18
CA ARG A 83 1.03 -7.17 0.74
C ARG A 83 1.78 -5.86 0.55
N SER A 84 1.57 -5.17 -0.56
CA SER A 84 2.16 -3.86 -0.81
C SER A 84 1.17 -2.97 -1.57
N ASP A 85 1.56 -1.73 -1.80
CA ASP A 85 0.83 -0.77 -2.63
C ASP A 85 1.15 -0.98 -4.11
N TRP A 86 0.40 -0.30 -4.98
CA TRP A 86 0.54 -0.44 -6.43
C TRP A 86 1.74 0.34 -6.98
N ASP A 87 2.14 1.39 -6.29
CA ASP A 87 3.21 2.33 -6.65
C ASP A 87 4.55 1.96 -5.99
N VAL A 88 4.87 0.67 -6.03
CA VAL A 88 6.09 0.08 -5.46
C VAL A 88 6.85 -0.69 -6.52
N PHE A 89 8.17 -0.48 -6.58
CA PHE A 89 9.10 -1.31 -7.36
C PHE A 89 9.70 -2.37 -6.45
N TYR A 90 9.64 -3.63 -6.88
CA TYR A 90 10.38 -4.70 -6.22
C TYR A 90 11.80 -4.79 -6.76
N THR A 91 12.74 -5.12 -5.90
CA THR A 91 14.14 -5.33 -6.28
C THR A 91 14.45 -6.82 -6.33
N PRO A 92 15.56 -7.22 -6.99
CA PRO A 92 16.03 -8.61 -6.96
C PRO A 92 16.32 -9.13 -5.54
N SER A 93 16.67 -8.24 -4.60
CA SER A 93 17.00 -8.64 -3.22
C SER A 93 15.80 -9.21 -2.47
N LEU A 94 14.56 -8.91 -2.90
CA LEU A 94 13.35 -9.49 -2.32
C LEU A 94 13.36 -11.02 -2.32
N GLY A 95 14.01 -11.65 -3.31
CA GLY A 95 14.15 -13.11 -3.38
C GLY A 95 14.96 -13.72 -2.21
N SER A 96 15.72 -12.90 -1.48
CA SER A 96 16.51 -13.30 -0.31
C SER A 96 15.78 -13.05 1.02
N LEU A 97 14.63 -12.37 0.99
CA LEU A 97 13.91 -11.98 2.19
C LEU A 97 13.20 -13.18 2.83
N CYS A 98 13.60 -13.52 4.06
CA CYS A 98 12.99 -14.58 4.87
C CYS A 98 12.83 -14.10 6.31
N PRO A 99 11.75 -13.36 6.64
CA PRO A 99 11.60 -12.78 7.96
C PRO A 99 11.16 -13.85 8.97
N GLU A 100 11.69 -13.76 10.18
CA GLU A 100 11.29 -14.64 11.29
C GLU A 100 10.00 -14.16 11.97
N THR A 101 9.79 -12.84 11.97
CA THR A 101 8.64 -12.14 12.55
C THR A 101 7.91 -11.34 11.47
N PHE A 102 6.74 -10.80 11.82
CA PHE A 102 6.02 -9.90 10.92
C PHE A 102 6.85 -8.66 10.63
N ARG A 103 6.93 -8.23 9.37
CA ARG A 103 7.68 -7.05 8.97
C ARG A 103 6.78 -6.07 8.23
N THR A 104 6.94 -4.78 8.51
CA THR A 104 6.29 -3.70 7.77
C THR A 104 7.33 -2.75 7.20
N GLY A 105 6.95 -1.99 6.19
CA GLY A 105 7.67 -0.75 5.90
C GLY A 105 7.25 0.39 6.83
N VAL A 106 7.57 1.61 6.42
CA VAL A 106 7.45 2.84 7.23
C VAL A 106 6.53 3.82 6.52
N GLY A 107 5.55 4.38 7.24
CA GLY A 107 4.54 5.28 6.67
C GLY A 107 4.80 6.79 6.86
N ALA A 108 5.70 7.16 7.77
CA ALA A 108 6.17 8.54 8.02
C ALA A 108 5.05 9.62 8.09
N TYR A 109 4.01 9.40 8.90
CA TYR A 109 2.87 10.32 9.08
C TYR A 109 2.77 10.97 10.48
N THR A 110 3.68 10.65 11.40
CA THR A 110 3.67 11.24 12.76
C THR A 110 4.68 12.37 12.96
N ASP A 111 5.58 12.60 12.01
CA ASP A 111 6.76 13.46 12.21
C ASP A 111 6.46 14.95 11.97
N PHE A 112 5.18 15.30 11.88
CA PHE A 112 4.70 16.62 11.49
C PHE A 112 4.07 17.36 12.66
N SER A 113 4.11 18.69 12.57
CA SER A 113 3.48 19.56 13.57
C SER A 113 1.95 19.43 13.54
N PRO A 114 1.26 19.62 14.69
CA PRO A 114 -0.20 19.55 14.76
C PRO A 114 -0.91 20.47 13.77
N SER A 115 -2.16 20.14 13.42
CA SER A 115 -2.98 20.96 12.50
C SER A 115 -3.18 22.38 13.02
N HIS A 116 -3.49 22.53 14.31
CA HIS A 116 -3.72 23.80 14.97
C HIS A 116 -2.95 23.92 16.29
N PRO A 117 -2.63 25.14 16.74
CA PRO A 117 -2.06 25.35 18.06
C PRO A 117 -2.96 24.76 19.16
N GLY A 118 -2.42 23.81 19.92
CA GLY A 118 -3.15 23.11 20.99
C GLY A 118 -3.74 21.75 20.58
N ASP A 119 -3.72 21.40 19.29
CA ASP A 119 -4.08 20.05 18.85
C ASP A 119 -2.98 19.04 19.22
N PRO A 120 -3.34 17.77 19.50
CA PRO A 120 -2.35 16.71 19.62
C PRO A 120 -1.67 16.47 18.27
N ASN A 121 -0.41 16.02 18.31
CA ASN A 121 0.22 15.45 17.12
C ASN A 121 -0.49 14.14 16.72
N THR A 122 -0.24 13.66 15.50
CA THR A 122 -0.84 12.43 14.97
C THR A 122 -0.59 11.21 15.88
N ALA A 123 0.62 11.07 16.45
CA ALA A 123 0.97 9.94 17.31
C ALA A 123 0.12 9.89 18.59
N ASP A 124 -0.04 11.03 19.26
CA ASP A 124 -0.83 11.14 20.49
C ASP A 124 -2.33 10.99 20.19
N HIS A 125 -2.78 11.53 19.06
CA HIS A 125 -4.14 11.31 18.57
C HIS A 125 -4.44 9.82 18.35
N LEU A 126 -3.53 9.05 17.73
CA LEU A 126 -3.69 7.61 17.52
C LEU A 126 -3.71 6.83 18.85
N LYS A 127 -2.93 7.24 19.86
CA LYS A 127 -3.02 6.66 21.21
C LYS A 127 -4.39 6.94 21.85
N GLU A 128 -4.93 8.14 21.70
CA GLU A 128 -6.26 8.48 22.22
C GLU A 128 -7.37 7.66 21.53
N LEU A 129 -7.30 7.54 20.20
CA LEU A 129 -8.23 6.72 19.42
C LEU A 129 -8.15 5.24 19.81
N SER A 130 -6.96 4.73 20.10
CA SER A 130 -6.80 3.34 20.56
C SER A 130 -7.58 3.11 21.86
N LYS A 131 -7.49 4.04 22.83
CA LYS A 131 -8.24 3.97 24.09
C LYS A 131 -9.75 4.07 23.85
N LEU A 132 -10.16 5.02 23.00
CA LEU A 132 -11.57 5.23 22.66
C LEU A 132 -12.21 3.99 22.03
N TYR A 133 -11.48 3.28 21.18
CA TYR A 133 -11.96 2.07 20.51
C TYR A 133 -11.67 0.77 21.28
N GLY A 134 -11.13 0.86 22.50
CA GLY A 134 -10.77 -0.32 23.30
C GLY A 134 -9.67 -1.19 22.68
N LEU A 135 -8.82 -0.57 21.85
CA LEU A 135 -7.67 -1.20 21.22
C LEU A 135 -6.42 -1.02 22.08
N ARG A 136 -5.51 -1.98 21.96
CA ARG A 136 -4.19 -1.90 22.60
C ARG A 136 -3.26 -1.08 21.71
N HIS A 137 -2.58 -0.10 22.28
CA HIS A 137 -1.49 0.63 21.63
C HIS A 137 -0.17 0.34 22.33
N ARG A 138 0.84 -0.11 21.58
CA ARG A 138 2.15 -0.52 22.11
C ARG A 138 3.22 0.57 22.00
N GLY A 139 2.87 1.69 21.37
CA GLY A 139 3.77 2.83 21.17
C GLY A 139 4.48 2.78 19.82
N GLU A 140 4.13 1.82 18.98
CA GLU A 140 4.64 1.74 17.62
C GLU A 140 3.90 2.75 16.74
N HIS A 141 4.66 3.58 16.04
CA HIS A 141 4.15 4.63 15.15
C HIS A 141 4.75 4.50 13.74
N ASN A 142 4.17 5.21 12.77
CA ASN A 142 4.63 5.24 11.38
C ASN A 142 4.62 3.84 10.75
N VAL A 143 3.64 3.00 11.08
CA VAL A 143 3.48 1.69 10.44
C VAL A 143 3.11 1.88 8.97
N GLY A 144 3.95 1.34 8.07
CA GLY A 144 3.74 1.42 6.62
C GLY A 144 2.63 0.51 6.10
N SER A 145 2.31 0.68 4.82
CA SER A 145 1.32 -0.10 4.07
C SER A 145 1.88 -1.43 3.57
N THR A 146 3.18 -1.54 3.31
CA THR A 146 3.81 -2.80 2.93
C THR A 146 3.94 -3.72 4.14
N TRP A 147 3.36 -4.91 4.07
CA TRP A 147 3.31 -5.91 5.13
C TRP A 147 3.81 -7.26 4.63
N PHE A 148 4.74 -7.88 5.35
CA PHE A 148 5.18 -9.25 5.09
C PHE A 148 5.02 -10.09 6.35
N GLY A 149 4.23 -11.16 6.26
CA GLY A 149 3.97 -12.02 7.40
C GLY A 149 3.25 -13.29 7.02
N ARG A 150 2.90 -14.08 8.05
CA ARG A 150 2.13 -15.30 7.84
C ARG A 150 0.71 -14.93 7.45
N THR A 151 0.11 -15.74 6.57
CA THR A 151 -1.23 -15.50 6.07
C THR A 151 -2.29 -15.24 7.15
N PRO A 152 -2.36 -16.02 8.26
CA PRO A 152 -3.33 -15.73 9.32
C PRO A 152 -3.18 -14.34 9.94
N GLU A 153 -1.94 -13.85 10.10
CA GLU A 153 -1.64 -12.53 10.65
C GLU A 153 -2.07 -11.44 9.68
N ILE A 154 -1.67 -11.55 8.41
CA ILE A 154 -2.05 -10.62 7.33
C ILE A 154 -3.57 -10.50 7.23
N LEU A 155 -4.30 -11.62 7.23
CA LEU A 155 -5.77 -11.60 7.14
C LEU A 155 -6.44 -11.01 8.38
N ALA A 156 -5.88 -11.24 9.58
CA ALA A 156 -6.39 -10.66 10.82
C ALA A 156 -6.18 -9.14 10.84
N LEU A 157 -4.99 -8.67 10.45
CA LEU A 157 -4.66 -7.24 10.32
C LEU A 157 -5.54 -6.57 9.28
N ALA A 158 -5.61 -7.12 8.06
CA ALA A 158 -6.45 -6.60 6.98
C ALA A 158 -7.91 -6.45 7.43
N ARG A 159 -8.42 -7.43 8.19
CA ARG A 159 -9.79 -7.39 8.72
C ARG A 159 -10.00 -6.25 9.71
N LEU A 160 -9.09 -6.07 10.67
CA LEU A 160 -9.22 -5.02 11.66
C LEU A 160 -9.01 -3.63 11.03
N THR A 161 -7.99 -3.46 10.19
CA THR A 161 -7.74 -2.24 9.42
C THR A 161 -8.97 -1.84 8.61
N TYR A 162 -9.56 -2.77 7.84
CA TYR A 162 -10.77 -2.50 7.05
C TYR A 162 -12.00 -2.15 7.90
N ASN A 163 -12.08 -2.67 9.13
CA ASN A 163 -13.18 -2.33 10.04
C ASN A 163 -12.98 -0.99 10.78
N VAL A 164 -11.73 -0.59 11.01
CA VAL A 164 -11.38 0.69 11.67
C VAL A 164 -11.49 1.86 10.69
N MET A 165 -11.07 1.70 9.43
CA MET A 165 -11.13 2.75 8.40
C MET A 165 -12.48 3.51 8.36
N PRO A 166 -13.66 2.85 8.23
CA PRO A 166 -14.93 3.56 8.16
C PRO A 166 -15.31 4.27 9.47
N LEU A 167 -14.76 3.87 10.63
CA LEU A 167 -14.95 4.59 11.89
C LEU A 167 -14.15 5.89 11.88
N LEU A 168 -12.90 5.84 11.41
CA LEU A 168 -12.05 7.02 11.25
C LEU A 168 -12.67 8.01 10.27
N LEU A 169 -13.01 7.54 9.06
CA LEU A 169 -13.64 8.37 8.03
C LEU A 169 -14.92 9.03 8.55
N LYS A 170 -15.82 8.27 9.17
CA LYS A 170 -17.10 8.79 9.67
C LYS A 170 -16.96 9.77 10.82
N PHE A 171 -16.20 9.43 11.86
CA PHE A 171 -16.22 10.19 13.11
C PHE A 171 -15.14 11.26 13.20
N HIS A 172 -14.09 11.17 12.40
CA HIS A 172 -12.94 12.08 12.50
C HIS A 172 -12.70 12.93 11.25
N PHE A 173 -13.30 12.57 10.10
CA PHE A 173 -13.09 13.29 8.83
C PHE A 173 -14.38 13.76 8.15
N GLU A 174 -15.50 13.03 8.22
CA GLU A 174 -16.75 13.34 7.49
C GLU A 174 -17.35 14.71 7.86
N GLN A 175 -17.10 15.19 9.09
CA GLN A 175 -17.63 16.47 9.59
C GLN A 175 -16.62 17.63 9.49
N LYS A 176 -15.45 17.41 8.89
CA LYS A 176 -14.37 18.41 8.85
C LYS A 176 -14.56 19.37 7.69
N ASP A 177 -14.21 20.64 7.93
CA ASP A 177 -14.31 21.72 6.96
C ASP A 177 -13.43 21.43 5.73
N PRO A 178 -14.00 21.37 4.51
CA PRO A 178 -13.24 21.21 3.27
C PRO A 178 -12.14 22.25 3.08
N ALA A 179 -12.29 23.47 3.65
CA ALA A 179 -11.34 24.56 3.50
C ALA A 179 -9.93 24.25 4.04
N HIS A 180 -9.80 23.26 4.91
CA HIS A 180 -8.51 22.84 5.50
C HIS A 180 -8.00 21.49 4.97
N GLY A 181 -8.70 20.88 4.01
CA GLY A 181 -8.32 19.57 3.46
C GLY A 181 -8.51 18.39 4.41
N GLU A 182 -9.16 18.59 5.55
CA GLU A 182 -9.36 17.57 6.58
C GLU A 182 -10.55 16.62 6.30
N GLY A 183 -11.16 16.69 5.10
CA GLY A 183 -12.31 15.89 4.71
C GLY A 183 -12.02 14.87 3.60
N PRO A 184 -12.89 13.86 3.40
CA PRO A 184 -12.71 12.81 2.38
C PRO A 184 -12.70 13.34 0.94
N ALA A 185 -13.31 14.50 0.68
CA ALA A 185 -13.43 15.09 -0.66
C ALA A 185 -12.10 15.52 -1.31
N HIS A 186 -11.00 15.62 -0.54
CA HIS A 186 -9.68 16.06 -1.04
C HIS A 186 -8.58 14.99 -0.91
N VAL A 187 -8.97 13.73 -0.70
CA VAL A 187 -8.04 12.60 -0.46
C VAL A 187 -7.03 12.38 -1.59
N LEU A 188 -7.38 12.73 -2.83
CA LEU A 188 -6.50 12.60 -3.99
C LEU A 188 -5.71 13.89 -4.29
N ASP A 189 -6.16 15.03 -3.79
CA ASP A 189 -5.55 16.34 -4.07
C ASP A 189 -4.40 16.67 -3.10
N GLY A 190 -4.27 15.92 -2.00
CA GLY A 190 -3.22 16.14 -1.00
C GLY A 190 -3.45 17.33 -0.07
N VAL A 191 -4.58 18.05 -0.21
CA VAL A 191 -4.91 19.20 0.63
C VAL A 191 -5.07 18.72 2.07
N GLY A 192 -4.34 19.34 3.01
CA GLY A 192 -4.36 18.97 4.44
C GLY A 192 -3.20 18.09 4.88
N TRP A 193 -2.50 17.42 3.96
CA TRP A 193 -1.20 16.80 4.22
C TRP A 193 -0.15 17.89 4.51
N GLN A 194 0.80 17.76 5.43
CA GLN A 194 1.20 16.61 6.24
C GLN A 194 0.57 16.55 7.65
N ARG A 195 -0.63 17.13 7.84
CA ARG A 195 -1.32 17.17 9.14
C ARG A 195 -2.21 15.94 9.35
N TRP A 196 -3.15 15.99 10.31
CA TRP A 196 -4.17 14.95 10.48
C TRP A 196 -5.05 14.87 9.22
N TYR A 197 -4.74 13.90 8.36
CA TYR A 197 -5.17 13.91 6.96
C TYR A 197 -5.94 12.64 6.59
N ALA A 198 -7.13 12.82 6.01
CA ALA A 198 -8.00 11.70 5.63
C ALA A 198 -7.37 10.77 4.59
N GLY A 199 -6.48 11.27 3.73
CA GLY A 199 -5.90 10.45 2.64
C GLY A 199 -5.05 9.29 3.14
N VAL A 200 -4.43 9.40 4.31
CA VAL A 200 -3.64 8.33 4.93
C VAL A 200 -4.42 7.52 5.98
N THR A 201 -5.76 7.57 5.96
CA THR A 201 -6.60 6.79 6.89
C THR A 201 -6.28 5.29 6.90
N LEU A 202 -5.91 4.72 5.75
CA LEU A 202 -5.42 3.35 5.62
C LEU A 202 -4.20 3.08 6.51
N LEU A 203 -3.26 4.03 6.61
CA LEU A 203 -2.06 3.90 7.45
C LEU A 203 -2.42 3.98 8.93
N TYR A 204 -3.27 4.95 9.32
CA TYR A 204 -3.76 5.09 10.69
C TYR A 204 -4.48 3.82 11.17
N ALA A 205 -5.39 3.28 10.35
CA ALA A 205 -6.09 2.04 10.65
C ALA A 205 -5.15 0.82 10.64
N GLY A 206 -4.11 0.82 9.80
CA GLY A 206 -3.03 -0.16 9.79
C GLY A 206 -2.27 -0.18 11.12
N GLU A 207 -1.83 0.99 11.59
CA GLU A 207 -1.10 1.13 12.86
C GLU A 207 -1.92 0.70 14.08
N LEU A 208 -3.19 1.13 14.16
CA LEU A 208 -4.10 0.72 15.22
C LEU A 208 -4.28 -0.80 15.24
N ALA A 209 -4.38 -1.43 14.06
CA ALA A 209 -4.50 -2.88 13.95
C ALA A 209 -3.21 -3.60 14.35
N SER A 210 -2.05 -3.14 13.86
CA SER A 210 -0.74 -3.72 14.15
C SER A 210 -0.42 -3.66 15.64
N ASN A 211 -0.57 -2.50 16.26
CA ASN A 211 -0.37 -2.34 17.70
C ASN A 211 -1.30 -3.24 18.53
N HIS A 212 -2.54 -3.45 18.06
CA HIS A 212 -3.50 -4.26 18.78
C HIS A 212 -3.19 -5.75 18.69
N LEU A 213 -2.97 -6.26 17.47
CA LEU A 213 -2.93 -7.68 17.16
C LEU A 213 -1.52 -8.30 17.24
N LEU A 214 -0.47 -7.53 16.95
CA LEU A 214 0.90 -8.04 16.93
C LEU A 214 1.59 -7.79 18.25
N ASP A 215 2.23 -8.82 18.78
CA ASP A 215 3.06 -8.68 19.97
C ASP A 215 4.48 -8.19 19.64
N GLU A 216 4.97 -8.53 18.45
CA GLU A 216 6.26 -8.10 17.95
C GLU A 216 6.20 -8.00 16.43
N PHE A 217 6.77 -6.94 15.87
CA PHE A 217 6.98 -6.79 14.44
C PHE A 217 8.13 -5.82 14.18
N GLU A 218 8.79 -6.00 13.04
CA GLU A 218 9.88 -5.15 12.61
C GLU A 218 9.36 -4.10 11.63
N LYS A 219 9.61 -2.81 11.90
CA LYS A 219 9.47 -1.75 10.89
C LYS A 219 10.81 -1.57 10.20
N SER A 220 10.85 -1.65 8.87
CA SER A 220 12.11 -1.64 8.12
C SER A 220 12.01 -0.75 6.89
N ASP A 221 12.93 0.21 6.76
CA ASP A 221 13.07 1.06 5.57
C ASP A 221 13.43 0.24 4.32
N GLN A 222 13.96 -0.99 4.49
CA GLN A 222 14.22 -1.88 3.37
C GLN A 222 12.94 -2.33 2.66
N MET A 223 11.77 -2.23 3.32
CA MET A 223 10.48 -2.62 2.75
C MET A 223 9.77 -1.47 2.03
N ASP A 224 10.12 -0.20 2.30
CA ASP A 224 9.48 0.97 1.68
C ASP A 224 10.54 2.06 1.39
N ALA A 225 11.65 1.67 0.77
CA ALA A 225 12.74 2.58 0.48
C ALA A 225 12.29 3.70 -0.46
N ALA A 226 12.89 4.88 -0.36
CA ALA A 226 12.45 6.01 -1.16
C ALA A 226 12.86 5.88 -2.63
N SER A 227 11.90 6.02 -3.57
CA SER A 227 12.17 6.03 -5.03
C SER A 227 13.11 7.12 -5.50
N HIS A 228 13.33 8.14 -4.68
CA HIS A 228 14.24 9.24 -4.96
C HIS A 228 15.60 9.10 -4.29
N GLY A 229 15.76 8.07 -3.44
CA GLY A 229 16.96 7.86 -2.68
C GLY A 229 18.11 7.30 -3.52
N SER A 230 19.33 7.55 -3.06
CA SER A 230 20.56 6.97 -3.61
C SER A 230 20.96 5.66 -2.92
N VAL A 231 19.99 4.93 -2.36
CA VAL A 231 20.25 3.66 -1.67
C VAL A 231 20.58 2.56 -2.70
N PRO A 232 21.54 1.67 -2.41
CA PRO A 232 21.80 0.53 -3.29
C PRO A 232 20.58 -0.38 -3.40
N VAL A 233 20.26 -0.82 -4.62
CA VAL A 233 19.16 -1.76 -4.92
C VAL A 233 19.37 -3.11 -4.21
N SER A 234 20.63 -3.49 -3.95
CA SER A 234 20.97 -4.69 -3.18
C SER A 234 20.51 -4.65 -1.73
N ASP A 235 20.30 -3.46 -1.17
CA ASP A 235 20.13 -3.25 0.27
C ASP A 235 18.65 -3.08 0.66
N VAL A 236 17.75 -3.00 -0.32
CA VAL A 236 16.32 -2.75 -0.12
C VAL A 236 15.50 -3.75 -0.92
N PHE A 237 14.39 -4.23 -0.37
CA PHE A 237 13.51 -5.25 -0.97
C PHE A 237 12.42 -4.64 -1.85
N SER A 238 11.94 -3.47 -1.47
CA SER A 238 10.95 -2.71 -2.22
C SER A 238 11.21 -1.21 -2.09
N ILE A 239 10.88 -0.50 -3.16
CA ILE A 239 11.09 0.94 -3.31
C ILE A 239 9.73 1.59 -3.58
N HIS A 240 9.28 2.44 -2.66
CA HIS A 240 7.99 3.10 -2.70
C HIS A 240 8.07 4.48 -3.37
N CYS A 241 7.08 4.80 -4.19
CA CYS A 241 6.97 6.09 -4.87
C CYS A 241 6.33 7.16 -3.97
N TRP A 242 7.14 7.68 -3.05
CA TRP A 242 6.75 8.78 -2.16
C TRP A 242 6.33 10.04 -2.93
N TRP A 243 5.59 10.91 -2.25
CA TRP A 243 5.12 12.20 -2.75
C TRP A 243 6.28 13.22 -2.77
N VAL A 244 7.19 13.10 -3.74
CA VAL A 244 8.31 14.03 -3.95
C VAL A 244 8.43 14.43 -5.43
N GLU A 245 9.18 15.50 -5.72
CA GLU A 245 9.39 16.02 -7.07
C GLU A 245 10.75 15.64 -7.71
N GLU A 246 11.55 14.79 -7.07
CA GLU A 246 12.94 14.48 -7.47
C GLU A 246 13.23 12.97 -7.29
N PRO A 247 14.29 12.37 -7.89
CA PRO A 247 14.57 12.23 -9.32
C PRO A 247 13.63 11.27 -10.05
N PHE A 248 13.08 10.25 -9.37
CA PHE A 248 11.95 9.47 -9.87
C PHE A 248 10.72 9.76 -9.01
N ALA A 249 9.76 10.45 -9.61
CA ALA A 249 8.50 10.85 -8.99
C ALA A 249 7.31 10.39 -9.82
N LYS A 250 6.36 9.66 -9.20
CA LYS A 250 5.22 9.09 -9.92
C LYS A 250 4.36 10.12 -10.66
N PHE A 251 4.18 11.31 -10.08
CA PHE A 251 3.41 12.38 -10.73
C PHE A 251 4.11 12.94 -11.96
N GLN A 252 5.43 13.08 -11.91
CA GLN A 252 6.24 13.52 -13.05
C GLN A 252 6.19 12.47 -14.17
N PHE A 253 6.20 11.18 -13.81
CA PHE A 253 6.04 10.08 -14.74
C PHE A 253 4.66 10.10 -15.42
N PHE A 254 3.56 10.18 -14.65
CA PHE A 254 2.22 10.26 -15.22
C PHE A 254 1.94 11.57 -15.97
N ALA A 255 2.71 12.64 -15.71
CA ALA A 255 2.68 13.88 -16.47
C ALA A 255 3.52 13.83 -17.76
N HIS A 256 4.07 12.66 -18.14
CA HIS A 256 4.89 12.48 -19.33
C HIS A 256 6.19 13.29 -19.35
N HIS A 257 6.67 13.76 -18.20
CA HIS A 257 7.89 14.58 -18.13
C HIS A 257 9.18 13.78 -18.41
N TYR A 258 9.11 12.45 -18.37
CA TYR A 258 10.25 11.57 -18.65
C TYR A 258 10.21 10.94 -20.06
N ASP A 259 9.22 11.26 -20.90
CA ASP A 259 8.99 10.59 -22.20
C ASP A 259 10.22 10.61 -23.13
N PHE A 260 11.06 11.65 -23.04
CA PHE A 260 12.27 11.81 -23.85
C PHE A 260 13.58 11.61 -23.08
N MET A 261 13.52 11.19 -21.81
CA MET A 261 14.72 10.93 -21.02
C MET A 261 15.49 9.74 -21.61
N SER A 262 16.81 9.89 -21.79
CA SER A 262 17.67 8.77 -22.20
C SER A 262 17.83 7.78 -21.05
N LEU A 263 17.87 6.49 -21.39
CA LEU A 263 18.26 5.44 -20.45
C LEU A 263 19.79 5.35 -20.30
N ASP A 264 20.55 5.98 -21.22
CA ASP A 264 22.00 5.97 -21.19
C ASP A 264 22.53 6.71 -19.96
N GLY A 265 23.36 6.02 -19.18
CA GLY A 265 23.99 6.59 -17.98
C GLY A 265 23.20 6.45 -16.68
N LEU A 266 22.03 5.80 -16.71
CA LEU A 266 21.35 5.37 -15.48
C LEU A 266 22.15 4.26 -14.79
N ASP A 267 22.44 4.44 -13.50
CA ASP A 267 23.07 3.41 -12.68
C ASP A 267 21.99 2.56 -11.97
N THR A 268 21.56 1.47 -12.60
CA THR A 268 20.49 0.60 -12.06
C THR A 268 20.88 -0.14 -10.77
N SER A 269 22.11 0.02 -10.27
CA SER A 269 22.47 -0.41 -8.92
C SER A 269 21.95 0.52 -7.82
N ILE A 270 21.43 1.70 -8.19
CA ILE A 270 20.92 2.74 -7.31
C ILE A 270 19.41 2.90 -7.48
N ALA A 271 18.66 2.99 -6.37
CA ALA A 271 17.20 2.97 -6.35
C ALA A 271 16.52 3.95 -7.31
N LYS A 272 16.91 5.24 -7.32
CA LYS A 272 16.32 6.26 -8.20
C LYS A 272 16.44 5.95 -9.70
N ASP A 273 17.60 5.48 -10.12
CA ASP A 273 17.91 5.21 -11.53
C ASP A 273 17.30 3.87 -11.95
N TYR A 274 17.27 2.89 -11.03
CA TYR A 274 16.55 1.63 -11.19
C TYR A 274 15.04 1.84 -11.41
N CYS A 275 14.40 2.68 -10.59
CA CYS A 275 12.98 3.01 -10.75
C CYS A 275 12.71 3.68 -12.10
N MET A 276 13.57 4.64 -12.48
CA MET A 276 13.47 5.33 -13.76
C MET A 276 13.60 4.37 -14.95
N ASP A 277 14.61 3.51 -14.93
CA ASP A 277 14.88 2.54 -15.99
C ASP A 277 13.69 1.58 -16.17
N ILE A 278 13.21 0.96 -15.08
CA ILE A 278 12.05 0.04 -15.15
C ILE A 278 10.80 0.74 -15.65
N ALA A 279 10.49 1.93 -15.12
CA ALA A 279 9.28 2.64 -15.48
C ALA A 279 9.27 3.02 -16.97
N LEU A 280 10.39 3.56 -17.46
CA LEU A 280 10.52 3.97 -18.86
C LEU A 280 10.58 2.79 -19.83
N ARG A 281 11.28 1.70 -19.50
CA ARG A 281 11.27 0.48 -20.33
C ARG A 281 9.87 -0.10 -20.44
N SER A 282 9.16 -0.19 -19.31
CA SER A 282 7.79 -0.70 -19.26
C SER A 282 6.83 0.15 -20.09
N TYR A 283 6.92 1.48 -19.96
CA TYR A 283 6.08 2.41 -20.71
C TYR A 283 6.38 2.44 -22.22
N ARG A 284 7.66 2.35 -22.60
CA ARG A 284 8.11 2.40 -24.00
C ARG A 284 8.08 1.04 -24.70
N GLY A 285 7.78 -0.05 -23.99
CA GLY A 285 7.78 -1.40 -24.54
C GLY A 285 9.17 -1.89 -24.96
N ILE A 286 10.21 -1.53 -24.20
CA ILE A 286 11.59 -1.93 -24.46
C ILE A 286 11.86 -3.26 -23.74
N GLU A 287 12.06 -4.34 -24.49
CA GLU A 287 12.47 -5.64 -23.96
C GLU A 287 14.01 -5.72 -23.78
N GLU A 288 14.48 -6.60 -22.89
CA GLU A 288 15.92 -6.92 -22.66
C GLU A 288 16.50 -7.84 -23.74
#